data_AF-A0A9W8CH44-F1
#
_entry.id   AF-A0A9W8CH44-F1
#
_cell.length_a   1.000
_cell.length_b   1.000
_cell.length_c   1.000
_cell.angle_alpha   90.00
_cell.angle_beta   90.00
_cell.angle_gamma   90.00
#
_symmetry.space_group_name_H-M   'P 1'
#
loop_
_entity.id
_entity.type
_entity.pdbx_description
1 polymer ?
#
loop_
_entity_poly.entity_id
_entity_poly.type
_entity_poly.pdbx_seq_one_letter_code
_entity_poly.pdbx_strand_id
1 'polypeptide(L)'
;MSEDNLSIRQMARMERESAGDDYMDRALAKQIAKDTAFTNDLDYIDDNSEKLAKQLKEKTVEQQKQAAIRDHRMMESVLDHCSLCFKEKEQRDGSKKLLAPEYPVVSLGNKVFLALPNYEPMNDGHCIIAPIEHISGSSLKCDDDMWDEIGNFMKCLIGTFASQNQGVVFLETVMSTKPSKTRHCSIECIPLPMDKAAEAPAFFKEGLLAADEEWSQHIKVIDTKLKTQAVAPKGDDVRDQDGNHARAREMIRKGGFRNTMTAKMPYFHVWFDPYGGMGHVIENADRFKPWFGREVVAGILDLPPTVYRKPRRLKETHNQRLDRASDWKKQFNWEKCDWTKMLLE
;
A
#
# COMPACT_ATOMS: atom_id res chain seq x y z
N MET A 1 35.82 1.99 -16.09
CA MET A 1 36.31 3.37 -16.25
C MET A 1 36.83 3.80 -14.89
N SER A 2 37.95 4.52 -14.82
CA SER A 2 38.49 5.04 -13.55
C SER A 2 37.64 6.20 -13.03
N GLU A 3 37.63 6.43 -11.73
CA GLU A 3 36.85 7.47 -11.03
C GLU A 3 37.09 8.89 -11.59
N ASP A 4 38.26 9.13 -12.19
CA ASP A 4 38.66 10.42 -12.76
C ASP A 4 37.91 10.87 -14.03
N ASN A 5 37.05 10.02 -14.61
CA ASN A 5 36.39 10.30 -15.91
C ASN A 5 34.88 10.60 -15.82
N LEU A 6 34.29 10.67 -14.62
CA LEU A 6 32.85 10.90 -14.45
C LEU A 6 32.55 12.39 -14.20
N SER A 7 31.69 12.98 -15.02
CA SER A 7 31.18 14.33 -14.78
C SER A 7 30.24 14.36 -13.57
N ILE A 8 30.20 15.49 -12.83
CA ILE A 8 29.23 15.73 -11.74
C ILE A 8 27.79 15.44 -12.18
N ARG A 9 27.43 15.78 -13.43
CA ARG A 9 26.09 15.48 -13.97
C ARG A 9 25.85 13.98 -14.14
N GLN A 10 26.87 13.22 -14.54
CA GLN A 10 26.77 11.78 -14.70
C GLN A 10 26.67 11.09 -13.34
N MET A 11 27.46 11.53 -12.35
CA MET A 11 27.32 11.05 -10.97
C MET A 11 25.92 11.33 -10.40
N ALA A 12 25.41 12.56 -10.55
CA ALA A 12 24.06 12.90 -10.09
C ALA A 12 22.96 12.07 -10.78
N ARG A 13 23.15 11.72 -12.06
CA ARG A 13 22.25 10.84 -12.80
C ARG A 13 22.31 9.40 -12.26
N MET A 14 23.50 8.87 -12.05
CA MET A 14 23.70 7.51 -11.50
C MET A 14 23.09 7.37 -10.12
N GLU A 15 23.26 8.37 -9.26
CA GLU A 15 22.64 8.41 -7.93
C GLU A 15 21.11 8.41 -8.03
N ARG A 16 20.53 9.21 -8.95
CA ARG A 16 19.07 9.23 -9.14
C ARG A 16 18.53 7.93 -9.73
N GLU A 17 19.25 7.31 -10.65
CA GLU A 17 18.86 6.04 -11.28
C GLU A 17 19.05 4.84 -10.34
N SER A 18 20.03 4.92 -9.43
CA SER A 18 20.30 3.90 -8.41
C SER A 18 19.55 4.16 -7.09
N ALA A 19 18.88 5.30 -6.96
CA ALA A 19 18.16 5.69 -5.75
C ALA A 19 17.06 4.68 -5.41
N GLY A 20 17.28 3.90 -4.35
CA GLY A 20 16.35 2.89 -3.87
C GLY A 20 16.72 1.44 -4.24
N ASP A 21 17.83 1.23 -4.96
CA ASP A 21 18.47 -0.09 -5.04
C ASP A 21 19.59 -0.15 -3.99
N ASP A 22 19.71 -1.28 -3.29
CA ASP A 22 20.79 -1.56 -2.32
C ASP A 22 22.14 -1.76 -3.05
N TYR A 23 22.48 -0.90 -4.00
CA TYR A 23 23.58 -1.07 -4.94
C TYR A 23 24.92 -1.15 -4.21
N MET A 24 25.17 -0.22 -3.29
CA MET A 24 26.38 -0.18 -2.49
C MET A 24 26.46 -1.38 -1.53
N ASP A 25 25.36 -1.72 -0.86
CA ASP A 25 25.31 -2.87 0.05
C ASP A 25 25.51 -4.19 -0.71
N ARG A 26 24.92 -4.34 -1.91
CA ARG A 26 25.15 -5.50 -2.78
C ARG A 26 26.58 -5.55 -3.29
N ALA A 27 27.18 -4.40 -3.60
CA ALA A 27 28.58 -4.33 -4.00
C ALA A 27 29.48 -4.81 -2.87
N LEU A 28 29.29 -4.28 -1.66
CA LEU A 28 30.01 -4.69 -0.46
C LEU A 28 29.81 -6.17 -0.14
N ALA A 29 28.57 -6.64 -0.08
CA ALA A 29 28.24 -8.04 0.18
C ALA A 29 28.90 -8.97 -0.86
N LYS A 30 28.97 -8.56 -2.13
CA LYS A 30 29.64 -9.32 -3.18
C LYS A 30 31.16 -9.34 -3.01
N GLN A 31 31.78 -8.25 -2.55
CA GLN A 31 33.22 -8.23 -2.26
C GLN A 31 33.54 -9.13 -1.07
N ILE A 32 32.77 -9.04 0.01
CA ILE A 32 32.89 -9.90 1.19
C ILE A 32 32.73 -11.37 0.79
N ALA A 33 31.67 -11.71 0.04
CA ALA A 33 31.42 -13.09 -0.37
C ALA A 33 32.49 -13.66 -1.32
N LYS A 34 33.21 -12.79 -2.05
CA LYS A 34 34.32 -13.19 -2.92
C LYS A 34 35.61 -13.39 -2.13
N ASP A 35 35.74 -12.76 -0.96
CA ASP A 35 36.94 -12.76 -0.16
C ASP A 35 36.93 -13.91 0.86
N THR A 36 37.58 -15.02 0.51
CA THR A 36 37.63 -16.21 1.37
C THR A 36 38.41 -16.00 2.67
N ALA A 37 39.26 -14.98 2.74
CA ALA A 37 40.06 -14.62 3.91
C ALA A 37 39.42 -13.53 4.78
N PHE A 38 38.19 -13.11 4.44
CA PHE A 38 37.50 -12.05 5.17
C PHE A 38 37.34 -12.39 6.66
N THR A 39 37.72 -11.45 7.50
CA THR A 39 37.49 -11.49 8.95
C THR A 39 36.73 -10.24 9.37
N ASN A 40 35.75 -10.42 10.26
CA ASN A 40 34.87 -9.33 10.70
C ASN A 40 35.45 -8.62 11.93
N ASP A 41 36.67 -8.11 11.79
CA ASP A 41 37.34 -7.27 12.78
C ASP A 41 37.75 -5.93 12.17
N LEU A 42 37.92 -4.93 13.04
CA LEU A 42 38.17 -3.55 12.62
C LEU A 42 39.53 -3.42 11.90
N ASP A 43 40.53 -4.18 12.33
CA ASP A 43 41.89 -4.13 11.78
C ASP A 43 41.89 -4.64 10.33
N TYR A 44 41.23 -5.77 10.05
CA TYR A 44 41.09 -6.31 8.70
C TYR A 44 40.33 -5.35 7.77
N ILE A 45 39.24 -4.74 8.26
CA ILE A 45 38.43 -3.82 7.47
C ILE A 45 39.24 -2.57 7.11
N ASP A 46 40.04 -2.05 8.04
CA ASP A 46 40.90 -0.89 7.81
C ASP A 46 42.00 -1.22 6.78
N ASP A 47 42.72 -2.33 7.01
CA ASP A 47 43.80 -2.82 6.13
C ASP A 47 43.31 -3.14 4.70
N ASN A 48 42.05 -3.55 4.53
CA ASN A 48 41.46 -3.94 3.25
C ASN A 48 40.41 -2.94 2.73
N SER A 49 40.36 -1.73 3.29
CA SER A 49 39.36 -0.70 2.98
C SER A 49 39.27 -0.40 1.48
N GLU A 50 40.39 -0.23 0.78
CA GLU A 50 40.42 0.01 -0.67
C GLU A 50 39.81 -1.14 -1.49
N LYS A 51 40.00 -2.39 -1.05
CA LYS A 51 39.47 -3.59 -1.70
C LYS A 51 37.96 -3.71 -1.51
N LEU A 52 37.48 -3.39 -0.31
CA LEU A 52 36.05 -3.42 0.05
C LEU A 52 35.28 -2.25 -0.56
N ALA A 53 35.89 -1.06 -0.62
CA ALA A 53 35.32 0.15 -1.20
C ALA A 53 35.27 0.14 -2.74
N LYS A 54 35.95 -0.82 -3.38
CA LYS A 54 36.00 -0.93 -4.83
C LYS A 54 34.60 -1.13 -5.41
N GLN A 55 34.06 -0.04 -5.94
CA GLN A 55 32.73 -0.01 -6.55
C GLN A 55 32.64 -1.02 -7.69
N LEU A 56 31.44 -1.59 -7.86
CA LEU A 56 31.15 -2.37 -9.04
C LEU A 56 31.30 -1.47 -10.26
N LYS A 57 32.00 -1.96 -11.29
CA LYS A 57 32.00 -1.30 -12.61
C LYS A 57 30.54 -1.10 -13.04
N GLU A 58 30.27 0.03 -13.70
CA GLU A 58 28.99 0.29 -14.34
C GLU A 58 28.46 -0.98 -15.03
N LYS A 59 27.18 -1.29 -14.76
CA LYS A 59 26.50 -2.38 -15.45
C LYS A 59 26.61 -2.11 -16.95
N THR A 60 27.05 -3.11 -17.71
CA THR A 60 27.06 -2.99 -19.17
C THR A 60 25.63 -2.78 -19.67
N VAL A 61 25.46 -2.14 -20.83
CA VAL A 61 24.14 -1.95 -21.47
C VAL A 61 23.39 -3.27 -21.57
N GLU A 62 24.10 -4.38 -21.83
CA GLU A 62 23.52 -5.72 -21.88
C GLU A 62 23.00 -6.21 -20.52
N GLN A 63 23.70 -5.93 -19.42
CA GLN A 63 23.24 -6.26 -18.07
C GLN A 63 22.03 -5.44 -17.65
N GLN A 64 22.00 -4.15 -18.01
CA GLN A 64 20.84 -3.28 -17.77
C GLN A 64 19.63 -3.78 -18.56
N LYS A 65 19.81 -4.13 -19.83
CA LYS A 65 18.77 -4.73 -20.68
C LYS A 65 18.23 -6.02 -20.09
N GLN A 66 19.10 -6.93 -19.63
CA GLN A 66 18.69 -8.18 -19.01
C GLN A 66 17.93 -7.97 -17.68
N ALA A 67 18.34 -7.00 -16.87
CA ALA A 67 17.60 -6.62 -15.66
C ALA A 67 16.20 -6.09 -16.02
N ALA A 68 16.10 -5.17 -16.97
CA ALA A 68 14.81 -4.63 -17.43
C ALA A 68 13.88 -5.73 -17.99
N ILE A 69 14.42 -6.68 -18.77
CA ILE A 69 13.64 -7.83 -19.28
C ILE A 69 13.13 -8.69 -18.12
N ARG A 70 13.98 -8.93 -17.10
CA ARG A 70 13.58 -9.71 -15.93
C ARG A 70 12.46 -9.02 -15.17
N ASP A 71 12.59 -7.72 -14.92
CA ASP A 71 11.60 -6.93 -14.20
C ASP A 71 10.28 -6.85 -14.96
N HIS A 72 10.34 -6.67 -16.29
CA HIS A 72 9.15 -6.71 -17.15
C HIS A 72 8.43 -8.07 -17.07
N ARG A 73 9.16 -9.17 -17.21
CA ARG A 73 8.59 -10.53 -17.11
C ARG A 73 7.97 -10.79 -15.74
N MET A 74 8.59 -10.30 -14.67
CA MET A 74 8.03 -10.39 -13.33
C MET A 74 6.73 -9.60 -13.22
N MET A 75 6.70 -8.36 -13.73
CA MET A 75 5.49 -7.52 -13.69
C MET A 75 4.35 -8.12 -14.53
N GLU A 76 4.65 -8.60 -15.72
CA GLU A 76 3.70 -9.30 -16.60
C GLU A 76 3.10 -10.53 -15.89
N SER A 77 3.93 -11.31 -15.20
CA SER A 77 3.46 -12.45 -14.39
C SER A 77 2.54 -12.01 -13.24
N VAL A 78 2.83 -10.90 -12.57
CA VAL A 78 1.98 -10.35 -11.50
C VAL A 78 0.63 -9.89 -12.05
N LEU A 79 0.62 -9.23 -13.22
CA LEU A 79 -0.61 -8.79 -13.90
C LEU A 79 -1.49 -9.98 -14.30
N ASP A 80 -0.89 -11.02 -14.88
CA ASP A 80 -1.60 -12.23 -15.31
C ASP A 80 -2.25 -12.98 -14.14
N HIS A 81 -1.59 -13.02 -12.98
CA HIS A 81 -2.10 -13.70 -11.79
C HIS A 81 -2.96 -12.80 -10.90
N CYS A 82 -3.05 -11.50 -11.19
CA CYS A 82 -3.88 -10.59 -10.42
C CYS A 82 -5.37 -10.96 -10.54
N SER A 83 -6.06 -11.02 -9.42
CA SER A 83 -7.51 -11.30 -9.35
C SER A 83 -8.38 -10.03 -9.41
N LEU A 84 -7.77 -8.85 -9.21
CA LEU A 84 -8.44 -7.55 -9.16
C LEU A 84 -8.28 -6.73 -10.45
N CYS A 85 -7.32 -7.06 -11.31
CA CYS A 85 -7.16 -6.40 -12.61
C CYS A 85 -8.22 -6.87 -13.60
N PHE A 86 -8.64 -5.95 -14.46
CA PHE A 86 -9.33 -6.26 -15.71
C PHE A 86 -8.33 -6.93 -16.66
N LYS A 87 -8.74 -8.02 -17.31
CA LYS A 87 -7.87 -8.78 -18.22
C LYS A 87 -8.34 -8.64 -19.65
N GLU A 88 -7.42 -8.44 -20.58
CA GLU A 88 -7.73 -8.48 -22.01
C GLU A 88 -7.67 -9.93 -22.51
N LYS A 89 -8.70 -10.36 -23.25
CA LYS A 89 -8.68 -11.59 -24.04
C LYS A 89 -8.96 -11.27 -25.49
N GLU A 90 -8.04 -11.63 -26.36
CA GLU A 90 -8.28 -11.59 -27.81
C GLU A 90 -9.29 -12.67 -28.21
N GLN A 91 -10.33 -12.26 -28.92
CA GLN A 91 -11.30 -13.16 -29.52
C GLN A 91 -10.80 -13.65 -30.88
N ARG A 92 -11.44 -14.71 -31.40
CA ARG A 92 -11.10 -15.30 -32.71
C ARG A 92 -11.25 -14.31 -33.87
N ASP A 93 -12.08 -13.27 -33.69
CA ASP A 93 -12.36 -12.24 -34.69
C ASP A 93 -11.37 -11.05 -34.61
N GLY A 94 -10.32 -11.14 -33.78
CA GLY A 94 -9.34 -10.08 -33.58
C GLY A 94 -9.79 -8.94 -32.67
N SER A 95 -11.04 -8.96 -32.19
CA SER A 95 -11.53 -8.03 -31.18
C SER A 95 -10.97 -8.35 -29.79
N LYS A 96 -10.57 -7.32 -29.04
CA LYS A 96 -10.15 -7.44 -27.64
C LYS A 96 -11.37 -7.36 -26.73
N LYS A 97 -11.64 -8.43 -25.98
CA LYS A 97 -12.67 -8.45 -24.94
C LYS A 97 -12.03 -8.20 -23.58
N LEU A 98 -12.46 -7.15 -22.90
CA LEU A 98 -12.16 -6.93 -21.50
C LEU A 98 -12.96 -7.90 -20.63
N LEU A 99 -12.26 -8.69 -19.83
CA LEU A 99 -12.81 -9.58 -18.83
C LEU A 99 -12.78 -8.86 -17.48
N ALA A 100 -13.94 -8.79 -16.84
CA ALA A 100 -14.09 -8.26 -15.49
C ALA A 100 -13.24 -9.05 -14.48
N PRO A 101 -12.79 -8.41 -13.40
CA PRO A 101 -12.01 -9.07 -12.35
C PRO A 101 -12.80 -10.20 -11.68
N GLU A 102 -12.09 -11.03 -10.91
CA GLU A 102 -12.75 -12.11 -10.18
C GLU A 102 -13.64 -11.62 -9.05
N TYR A 103 -13.36 -10.42 -8.55
CA TYR A 103 -14.13 -9.76 -7.52
C TYR A 103 -15.42 -9.19 -8.13
N PRO A 104 -16.60 -9.42 -7.52
CA PRO A 104 -17.83 -8.82 -7.99
C PRO A 104 -17.77 -7.30 -7.93
N VAL A 105 -17.81 -6.64 -9.08
CA VAL A 105 -17.80 -5.17 -9.16
C VAL A 105 -19.19 -4.66 -8.84
N VAL A 106 -19.27 -3.76 -7.85
CA VAL A 106 -20.49 -3.07 -7.44
C VAL A 106 -20.62 -1.77 -8.25
N SER A 107 -19.64 -0.89 -8.17
CA SER A 107 -19.67 0.42 -8.85
C SER A 107 -18.32 0.72 -9.47
N LEU A 108 -18.32 1.43 -10.60
CA LEU A 108 -17.15 1.70 -11.42
C LEU A 108 -17.04 3.23 -11.62
N GLY A 109 -15.97 3.83 -11.12
CA GLY A 109 -15.57 5.21 -11.42
C GLY A 109 -14.68 5.28 -12.67
N ASN A 110 -13.95 6.38 -12.87
CA ASN A 110 -13.08 6.50 -14.06
C ASN A 110 -11.77 5.74 -13.88
N LYS A 111 -11.19 5.78 -12.67
CA LYS A 111 -9.91 5.15 -12.33
C LYS A 111 -10.02 4.14 -11.19
N VAL A 112 -11.09 4.19 -10.39
CA VAL A 112 -11.29 3.37 -9.19
C VAL A 112 -12.64 2.66 -9.25
N PHE A 113 -12.73 1.46 -8.66
CA PHE A 113 -13.98 0.71 -8.55
C PHE A 113 -14.22 0.19 -7.13
N LEU A 114 -15.49 -0.01 -6.81
CA LEU A 114 -15.97 -0.68 -5.61
C LEU A 114 -16.31 -2.13 -5.94
N ALA A 115 -15.84 -3.07 -5.15
CA ALA A 115 -16.11 -4.49 -5.32
C ALA A 115 -16.34 -5.21 -3.99
N LEU A 116 -16.82 -6.45 -4.06
CA LEU A 116 -16.98 -7.32 -2.90
C LEU A 116 -15.82 -8.32 -2.79
N PRO A 117 -15.44 -8.76 -1.58
CA PRO A 117 -14.39 -9.76 -1.43
C PRO A 117 -14.76 -11.07 -2.13
N ASN A 118 -13.76 -11.76 -2.68
CA ASN A 118 -13.90 -13.10 -3.26
C ASN A 118 -13.72 -14.24 -2.22
N TYR A 119 -13.62 -13.87 -0.95
CA TYR A 119 -13.54 -14.74 0.20
C TYR A 119 -14.69 -14.40 1.15
N GLU A 120 -14.91 -15.27 2.13
CA GLU A 120 -15.96 -15.09 3.14
C GLU A 120 -15.82 -13.71 3.82
N PRO A 121 -16.81 -12.82 3.66
CA PRO A 121 -16.73 -11.47 4.19
C PRO A 121 -16.78 -11.49 5.72
N MET A 122 -16.29 -10.42 6.36
CA MET A 122 -16.33 -10.31 7.82
C MET A 122 -17.75 -10.02 8.32
N ASN A 123 -18.52 -9.30 7.51
CA ASN A 123 -19.92 -9.01 7.68
C ASN A 123 -20.53 -8.67 6.31
N ASP A 124 -21.85 -8.55 6.24
CA ASP A 124 -22.58 -8.39 4.98
C ASP A 124 -22.18 -7.13 4.19
N GLY A 125 -21.70 -6.09 4.87
CA GLY A 125 -21.30 -4.84 4.24
C GLY A 125 -19.82 -4.75 3.84
N HIS A 126 -19.02 -5.80 4.07
CA HIS A 126 -17.60 -5.79 3.71
C HIS A 126 -17.42 -5.60 2.19
N CYS A 127 -16.76 -4.51 1.81
CA CYS A 127 -16.43 -4.17 0.43
C CYS A 127 -14.97 -3.73 0.30
N ILE A 128 -14.50 -3.59 -0.94
CA ILE A 128 -13.12 -3.27 -1.30
C ILE A 128 -13.13 -2.15 -2.32
N ILE A 129 -12.33 -1.12 -2.07
CA ILE A 129 -12.03 -0.06 -3.03
C ILE A 129 -10.68 -0.40 -3.67
N ALA A 130 -10.63 -0.46 -4.99
CA ALA A 130 -9.40 -0.76 -5.72
C ALA A 130 -9.30 0.08 -7.01
N PRO A 131 -8.09 0.49 -7.42
CA PRO A 131 -7.89 1.11 -8.73
C PRO A 131 -8.12 0.08 -9.84
N ILE A 132 -8.61 0.55 -10.99
CA ILE A 132 -8.80 -0.26 -12.20
C ILE A 132 -7.43 -0.76 -12.70
N GLU A 133 -6.45 0.13 -12.73
CA GLU A 133 -5.07 -0.16 -13.09
C GLU A 133 -4.33 -0.89 -11.96
N HIS A 134 -3.31 -1.67 -12.31
CA HIS A 134 -2.49 -2.34 -11.32
C HIS A 134 -1.53 -1.37 -10.64
N ILE A 135 -1.92 -0.86 -9.48
CA ILE A 135 -1.02 -0.09 -8.62
C ILE A 135 -0.39 -1.05 -7.62
N SER A 136 0.95 -1.12 -7.64
CA SER A 136 1.74 -2.05 -6.83
C SER A 136 1.62 -1.74 -5.33
N GLY A 137 0.64 -2.39 -4.72
CA GLY A 137 0.50 -2.69 -3.30
C GLY A 137 0.22 -1.53 -2.37
N SER A 138 0.17 -0.28 -2.84
CA SER A 138 0.07 0.89 -1.96
C SER A 138 -0.73 2.02 -2.61
N SER A 139 -1.71 2.53 -1.89
CA SER A 139 -2.52 3.68 -2.29
C SER A 139 -1.74 5.00 -2.28
N LEU A 140 -0.59 5.05 -1.58
CA LEU A 140 0.34 6.19 -1.65
C LEU A 140 0.98 6.39 -3.03
N LYS A 141 0.90 5.38 -3.90
CA LYS A 141 1.39 5.47 -5.29
C LYS A 141 0.31 5.97 -6.25
N CYS A 142 -0.95 6.09 -5.80
CA CYS A 142 -2.02 6.66 -6.59
C CYS A 142 -1.75 8.14 -6.91
N ASP A 143 -2.20 8.56 -8.10
CA ASP A 143 -2.24 9.96 -8.46
C ASP A 143 -3.33 10.72 -7.67
N ASP A 144 -3.39 12.04 -7.84
CA ASP A 144 -4.33 12.87 -7.08
C ASP A 144 -5.79 12.59 -7.48
N ASP A 145 -6.07 12.40 -8.77
CA ASP A 145 -7.42 12.09 -9.25
C ASP A 145 -7.94 10.75 -8.70
N MET A 146 -7.12 9.70 -8.71
CA MET A 146 -7.47 8.39 -8.13
C MET A 146 -7.74 8.51 -6.64
N TRP A 147 -6.93 9.30 -5.93
CA TRP A 147 -7.13 9.52 -4.51
C TRP A 147 -8.44 10.27 -4.22
N ASP A 148 -8.79 11.25 -5.04
CA ASP A 148 -10.08 11.95 -4.94
C ASP A 148 -11.27 11.00 -5.20
N GLU A 149 -11.17 10.10 -6.17
CA GLU A 149 -12.18 9.05 -6.40
C GLU A 149 -12.29 8.08 -5.21
N ILE A 150 -11.15 7.62 -4.65
CA ILE A 150 -11.14 6.81 -3.42
C ILE A 150 -11.87 7.55 -2.30
N GLY A 151 -11.56 8.83 -2.10
CA GLY A 151 -12.20 9.67 -1.09
C GLY A 151 -13.70 9.82 -1.31
N ASN A 152 -14.16 9.93 -2.56
CA ASN A 152 -15.58 9.97 -2.89
C ASN A 152 -16.28 8.65 -2.57
N PHE A 153 -15.68 7.49 -2.90
CA PHE A 153 -16.19 6.20 -2.46
C PHE A 153 -16.26 6.08 -0.94
N MET A 154 -15.22 6.52 -0.21
CA MET A 154 -15.22 6.51 1.26
C MET A 154 -16.39 7.34 1.82
N LYS A 155 -16.60 8.57 1.32
CA LYS A 155 -17.72 9.43 1.75
C LYS A 155 -19.08 8.77 1.49
N CYS A 156 -19.26 8.18 0.32
CA CYS A 156 -20.51 7.52 -0.05
C CYS A 156 -20.78 6.26 0.79
N LEU A 157 -19.74 5.46 1.09
CA LEU A 157 -19.85 4.30 1.97
C LEU A 157 -20.19 4.72 3.40
N ILE A 158 -19.51 5.74 3.94
CA ILE A 158 -19.84 6.30 5.26
C ILE A 158 -21.29 6.77 5.31
N GLY A 159 -21.75 7.54 4.31
CA GLY A 159 -23.14 7.99 4.26
C GLY A 159 -24.15 6.84 4.16
N THR A 160 -23.83 5.81 3.37
CA THR A 160 -24.65 4.61 3.20
C THR A 160 -24.83 3.88 4.53
N PHE A 161 -23.73 3.56 5.21
CA PHE A 161 -23.76 2.80 6.46
C PHE A 161 -24.26 3.63 7.64
N ALA A 162 -24.03 4.94 7.65
CA ALA A 162 -24.58 5.84 8.66
C ALA A 162 -26.12 5.82 8.66
N SER A 163 -26.75 5.69 7.48
CA SER A 163 -28.21 5.55 7.37
C SER A 163 -28.75 4.26 8.01
N GLN A 164 -27.87 3.28 8.25
CA GLN A 164 -28.15 2.01 8.91
C GLN A 164 -27.65 1.96 10.36
N ASN A 165 -27.31 3.10 10.96
CA ASN A 165 -26.72 3.19 12.30
C ASN A 165 -25.41 2.38 12.45
N GLN A 166 -24.60 2.41 11.39
CA GLN A 166 -23.28 1.77 11.34
C GLN A 166 -22.20 2.81 11.01
N GLY A 167 -21.06 2.70 11.68
CA GLY A 167 -19.82 3.36 11.29
C GLY A 167 -19.02 2.48 10.34
N VAL A 168 -17.90 2.99 9.82
CA VAL A 168 -17.05 2.29 8.85
C VAL A 168 -15.60 2.44 9.22
N VAL A 169 -14.84 1.37 9.08
CA VAL A 169 -13.38 1.39 9.17
C VAL A 169 -12.80 0.97 7.83
N PHE A 170 -11.83 1.73 7.35
CA PHE A 170 -11.08 1.38 6.14
C PHE A 170 -9.69 0.89 6.52
N LEU A 171 -9.20 -0.16 5.85
CA LEU A 171 -7.93 -0.81 6.15
C LEU A 171 -7.10 -0.96 4.88
N GLU A 172 -5.80 -0.68 5.00
CA GLU A 172 -4.80 -1.02 4.00
C GLU A 172 -3.62 -1.69 4.69
N THR A 173 -3.12 -2.79 4.12
CA THR A 173 -1.94 -3.49 4.65
C THR A 173 -0.96 -3.77 3.51
N VAL A 174 0.19 -3.12 3.58
CA VAL A 174 1.27 -3.22 2.58
C VAL A 174 2.45 -3.94 3.22
N MET A 175 2.57 -5.24 2.95
CA MET A 175 3.64 -6.07 3.53
C MET A 175 4.97 -5.99 2.78
N SER A 176 4.96 -5.52 1.53
CA SER A 176 6.15 -5.45 0.69
C SER A 176 6.00 -4.36 -0.36
N THR A 177 7.05 -3.58 -0.56
CA THR A 177 7.15 -2.57 -1.61
C THR A 177 7.86 -3.07 -2.86
N LYS A 178 8.46 -4.28 -2.80
CA LYS A 178 9.14 -4.94 -3.93
C LYS A 178 8.11 -5.33 -5.01
N PRO A 179 8.30 -4.93 -6.28
CA PRO A 179 7.35 -5.22 -7.37
C PRO A 179 7.00 -6.71 -7.53
N SER A 180 7.95 -7.61 -7.28
CA SER A 180 7.74 -9.06 -7.40
C SER A 180 6.85 -9.68 -6.34
N LYS A 181 6.61 -8.98 -5.22
CA LYS A 181 5.80 -9.45 -4.09
C LYS A 181 4.62 -8.53 -3.78
N THR A 182 4.49 -7.41 -4.48
CA THR A 182 3.38 -6.48 -4.31
C THR A 182 2.10 -7.09 -4.87
N ARG A 183 1.02 -6.94 -4.11
CA ARG A 183 -0.33 -7.24 -4.57
C ARG A 183 -0.95 -6.01 -5.23
N HIS A 184 -2.12 -6.16 -5.81
CA HIS A 184 -2.93 -5.01 -6.23
C HIS A 184 -3.26 -4.14 -5.02
N CYS A 185 -3.21 -2.82 -5.18
CA CYS A 185 -3.65 -1.86 -4.15
C CYS A 185 -5.12 -2.09 -3.80
N SER A 186 -5.43 -2.43 -2.55
CA SER A 186 -6.80 -2.68 -2.12
C SER A 186 -7.03 -2.07 -0.75
N ILE A 187 -8.05 -1.21 -0.65
CA ILE A 187 -8.51 -0.65 0.62
C ILE A 187 -9.79 -1.41 1.00
N GLU A 188 -9.73 -2.14 2.10
CA GLU A 188 -10.89 -2.85 2.64
C GLU A 188 -11.77 -1.89 3.42
N CYS A 189 -13.08 -2.02 3.28
CA CYS A 189 -14.08 -1.25 3.98
C CYS A 189 -14.94 -2.23 4.78
N ILE A 190 -14.94 -2.09 6.10
CA ILE A 190 -15.67 -2.98 7.00
C ILE A 190 -16.58 -2.13 7.88
N PRO A 191 -17.92 -2.23 7.73
CA PRO A 191 -18.84 -1.54 8.60
C PRO A 191 -18.84 -2.14 10.00
N LEU A 192 -19.13 -1.31 10.99
CA LEU A 192 -19.23 -1.63 12.40
C LEU A 192 -20.52 -1.02 12.96
N PRO A 193 -21.17 -1.63 13.95
CA PRO A 193 -22.19 -0.92 14.73
C PRO A 193 -21.65 0.42 15.24
N MET A 194 -22.45 1.49 15.22
CA MET A 194 -22.00 2.86 15.52
C MET A 194 -21.24 2.96 16.86
N ASP A 195 -21.74 2.29 17.89
CA ASP A 195 -21.12 2.27 19.23
C ASP A 195 -19.70 1.66 19.18
N LYS A 196 -19.57 0.51 18.52
CA LYS A 196 -18.28 -0.19 18.33
C LYS A 196 -17.33 0.60 17.42
N ALA A 197 -17.86 1.34 16.45
CA ALA A 197 -17.07 2.20 15.58
C ALA A 197 -16.43 3.37 16.35
N ALA A 198 -17.11 3.92 17.35
CA ALA A 198 -16.56 4.98 18.20
C ALA A 198 -15.38 4.51 19.07
N GLU A 199 -15.38 3.23 19.46
CA GLU A 199 -14.31 2.61 20.25
C GLU A 199 -13.14 2.09 19.39
N ALA A 200 -13.36 1.86 18.09
CA ALA A 200 -12.36 1.29 17.18
C ALA A 200 -10.98 1.99 17.25
N PRO A 201 -10.87 3.34 17.32
CA PRO A 201 -9.58 4.01 17.46
C PRO A 201 -8.77 3.57 18.68
N ALA A 202 -9.42 3.26 19.81
CA ALA A 202 -8.73 2.78 21.01
C ALA A 202 -8.17 1.37 20.81
N PHE A 203 -8.99 0.45 20.28
CA PHE A 203 -8.58 -0.92 19.97
C PHE A 203 -7.41 -0.97 18.97
N PHE A 204 -7.46 -0.16 17.91
CA PHE A 204 -6.36 -0.08 16.95
C PHE A 204 -5.08 0.49 17.56
N LYS A 205 -5.20 1.52 18.40
CA LYS A 205 -4.05 2.10 19.08
C LYS A 205 -3.38 1.08 20.00
N GLU A 206 -4.15 0.36 20.81
CA GLU A 206 -3.63 -0.69 21.68
C GLU A 206 -3.04 -1.86 20.89
N GLY A 207 -3.74 -2.31 19.85
CA GLY A 207 -3.27 -3.37 18.96
C GLY A 207 -1.94 -3.03 18.30
N LEU A 208 -1.76 -1.79 17.82
CA LEU A 208 -0.51 -1.34 17.19
C LEU A 208 0.65 -1.23 18.20
N LEU A 209 0.36 -0.76 19.41
CA LEU A 209 1.38 -0.69 20.46
C LEU A 209 1.89 -2.09 20.86
N ALA A 210 1.01 -3.09 20.83
CA ALA A 210 1.30 -4.47 21.20
C ALA A 210 1.85 -5.35 20.04
N ALA A 211 1.54 -5.03 18.78
CA ALA A 211 1.85 -5.90 17.65
C ALA A 211 3.34 -5.89 17.23
N ASP A 212 4.03 -4.77 17.45
CA ASP A 212 5.39 -4.58 16.94
C ASP A 212 6.47 -4.52 18.04
N GLU A 213 7.71 -4.73 17.64
CA GLU A 213 8.89 -4.77 18.51
C GLU A 213 8.99 -3.52 19.40
N GLU A 214 9.32 -3.73 20.68
CA GLU A 214 9.41 -2.64 21.66
C GLU A 214 10.51 -1.63 21.34
N TRP A 215 11.48 -2.01 20.51
CA TRP A 215 12.64 -1.23 20.10
C TRP A 215 12.61 -0.92 18.60
N SER A 216 11.47 -0.47 18.09
CA SER A 216 11.33 0.02 16.70
C SER A 216 12.00 1.38 16.50
N GLN A 217 12.53 1.65 15.30
CA GLN A 217 13.09 2.97 14.96
C GLN A 217 11.98 4.00 14.69
N HIS A 218 10.87 3.54 14.08
CA HIS A 218 9.73 4.40 13.79
C HIS A 218 8.76 4.45 14.97
N ILE A 219 8.07 5.59 15.11
CA ILE A 219 7.00 5.73 16.10
C ILE A 219 5.91 4.71 15.78
N LYS A 220 5.56 3.86 16.75
CA LYS A 220 4.59 2.77 16.56
C LYS A 220 3.23 3.23 16.04
N VAL A 221 2.75 4.40 16.44
CA VAL A 221 1.46 4.95 16.00
C VAL A 221 1.67 6.34 15.44
N ILE A 222 1.43 6.48 14.14
CA ILE A 222 1.49 7.73 13.40
C ILE A 222 0.06 8.25 13.26
N ASP A 223 -0.23 9.39 13.89
CA ASP A 223 -1.52 10.07 13.68
C ASP A 223 -1.52 10.74 12.31
N THR A 224 -2.39 10.27 11.42
CA THR A 224 -2.52 10.81 10.07
C THR A 224 -3.76 11.68 9.90
N LYS A 225 -4.43 12.08 10.98
CA LYS A 225 -5.58 13.00 10.91
C LYS A 225 -5.15 14.34 10.31
N LEU A 226 -5.96 14.84 9.38
CA LEU A 226 -5.76 16.17 8.81
C LEU A 226 -6.12 17.23 9.86
N LYS A 227 -5.15 18.06 10.21
CA LYS A 227 -5.30 19.17 11.17
C LYS A 227 -5.64 20.46 10.42
N THR A 228 -6.44 21.32 11.05
CA THR A 228 -6.83 22.63 10.48
C THR A 228 -5.64 23.57 10.37
N GLN A 229 -4.69 23.48 11.29
CA GLN A 229 -3.43 24.24 11.30
C GLN A 229 -2.24 23.29 11.42
N ALA A 230 -1.14 23.65 10.79
CA ALA A 230 0.12 22.93 10.90
C ALA A 230 0.67 23.08 12.32
N VAL A 231 0.77 21.97 13.07
CA VAL A 231 1.30 21.99 14.44
C VAL A 231 2.71 21.43 14.44
N ALA A 232 3.69 22.23 14.86
CA ALA A 232 5.05 21.75 15.06
C ALA A 232 5.09 20.76 16.26
N PRO A 233 5.78 19.61 16.14
CA PRO A 233 5.99 18.72 17.27
C PRO A 233 6.73 19.46 18.41
N LYS A 234 6.38 19.14 19.67
CA LYS A 234 7.14 19.65 20.81
C LYS A 234 8.59 19.13 20.72
N GLY A 235 9.56 20.05 20.67
CA GLY A 235 10.99 19.73 20.57
C GLY A 235 11.56 19.64 19.16
N ASP A 236 10.79 19.96 18.11
CA ASP A 236 11.31 20.10 16.73
C ASP A 236 12.02 21.45 16.55
N ASP A 237 13.24 21.56 17.07
CA ASP A 237 14.10 22.76 16.96
C ASP A 237 14.87 22.82 15.63
N VAL A 238 14.61 21.89 14.71
CA VAL A 238 15.35 21.77 13.44
C VAL A 238 14.97 22.94 12.53
N ARG A 239 15.82 23.97 12.50
CA ARG A 239 15.68 25.10 11.57
C ARG A 239 16.17 24.68 10.19
N ASP A 240 15.31 24.86 9.19
CA ASP A 240 15.71 24.69 7.79
C ASP A 240 16.71 25.80 7.46
N GLN A 241 17.96 25.46 7.16
CA GLN A 241 19.00 26.46 6.87
C GLN A 241 18.74 27.18 5.55
N ASP A 242 18.07 26.50 4.60
CA ASP A 242 17.92 26.95 3.22
C ASP A 242 16.47 27.30 2.84
N GLY A 243 15.49 27.08 3.73
CA GLY A 243 14.06 27.35 3.53
C GLY A 243 13.35 26.49 2.47
N ASN A 244 14.09 25.63 1.75
CA ASN A 244 13.59 24.82 0.64
C ASN A 244 12.60 23.72 1.07
N HIS A 245 12.56 23.39 2.36
CA HIS A 245 11.68 22.34 2.90
C HIS A 245 10.51 22.91 3.70
N ALA A 246 10.37 24.24 3.82
CA ALA A 246 9.32 24.87 4.63
C ALA A 246 7.91 24.40 4.26
N ARG A 247 7.59 24.37 2.95
CA ARG A 247 6.28 23.93 2.45
C ARG A 247 6.02 22.45 2.72
N ALA A 248 7.01 21.58 2.52
CA ALA A 248 6.88 20.15 2.79
C ALA A 248 6.65 19.90 4.29
N ARG A 249 7.38 20.61 5.15
CA ARG A 249 7.23 20.52 6.62
C ARG A 249 5.89 21.04 7.09
N GLU A 250 5.38 22.11 6.50
CA GLU A 250 4.02 22.60 6.76
C GLU A 250 2.96 21.54 6.41
N MET A 251 3.07 20.90 5.24
CA MET A 251 2.13 19.85 4.83
C MET A 251 2.18 18.63 5.76
N ILE A 252 3.38 18.18 6.17
CA ILE A 252 3.54 17.09 7.16
C ILE A 252 2.91 17.50 8.50
N ARG A 253 3.16 18.73 8.96
CA ARG A 253 2.59 19.26 10.22
C ARG A 253 1.08 19.44 10.17
N LYS A 254 0.51 19.65 8.97
CA LYS A 254 -0.93 19.64 8.71
C LYS A 254 -1.50 18.21 8.74
N GLY A 255 -0.66 17.19 8.62
CA GLY A 255 -1.05 15.78 8.66
C GLY A 255 -1.65 15.31 7.34
N GLY A 256 -2.50 14.29 7.43
CA GLY A 256 -3.03 13.60 6.25
C GLY A 256 -2.14 12.42 5.83
N PHE A 257 -2.79 11.36 5.37
CA PHE A 257 -2.14 10.10 5.02
C PHE A 257 -0.98 10.25 4.01
N ARG A 258 -1.24 10.86 2.85
CA ARG A 258 -0.25 11.04 1.77
C ARG A 258 0.91 11.99 2.11
N ASN A 259 0.73 12.83 3.13
CA ASN A 259 1.80 13.73 3.62
C ASN A 259 2.66 13.07 4.70
N THR A 260 2.11 12.11 5.45
CA THR A 260 2.76 11.57 6.66
C THR A 260 3.38 10.19 6.44
N MET A 261 2.81 9.39 5.53
CA MET A 261 3.27 8.03 5.22
C MET A 261 4.09 8.00 3.91
N THR A 262 4.89 6.95 3.71
CA THR A 262 5.74 6.78 2.51
C THR A 262 5.44 5.47 1.77
N ALA A 263 5.39 5.53 0.44
CA ALA A 263 5.21 4.34 -0.40
C ALA A 263 6.45 3.44 -0.49
N LYS A 264 7.60 3.89 0.05
CA LYS A 264 8.88 3.20 -0.04
C LYS A 264 9.05 2.10 1.01
N MET A 265 8.30 2.16 2.11
CA MET A 265 8.34 1.20 3.19
C MET A 265 7.02 0.43 3.31
N PRO A 266 7.04 -0.83 3.79
CA PRO A 266 5.83 -1.53 4.22
C PRO A 266 5.11 -0.74 5.32
N TYR A 267 3.78 -0.75 5.30
CA TYR A 267 2.98 -0.08 6.32
C TYR A 267 1.61 -0.74 6.49
N PHE A 268 1.01 -0.49 7.64
CA PHE A 268 -0.40 -0.69 7.90
C PHE A 268 -1.04 0.68 8.09
N HIS A 269 -2.25 0.86 7.56
CA HIS A 269 -3.04 2.06 7.81
C HIS A 269 -4.51 1.71 8.04
N VAL A 270 -5.10 2.43 8.99
CA VAL A 270 -6.54 2.40 9.28
C VAL A 270 -7.11 3.80 9.21
N TRP A 271 -8.16 4.00 8.39
CA TRP A 271 -8.95 5.24 8.36
C TRP A 271 -10.27 5.06 9.09
N PHE A 272 -10.65 6.09 9.85
CA PHE A 272 -11.96 6.20 10.49
C PHE A 272 -12.86 7.21 9.77
N ASP A 273 -12.25 8.04 8.93
CA ASP A 273 -12.89 9.05 8.09
C ASP A 273 -12.04 9.26 6.82
N PRO A 274 -12.56 9.92 5.77
CA PRO A 274 -11.83 10.09 4.51
C PRO A 274 -10.55 10.94 4.63
N TYR A 275 -10.36 11.64 5.74
CA TYR A 275 -9.29 12.61 5.94
C TYR A 275 -8.23 12.14 6.93
N GLY A 276 -8.45 11.02 7.63
CA GLY A 276 -7.71 10.75 8.84
C GLY A 276 -7.83 9.35 9.40
N GLY A 277 -6.81 9.00 10.19
CA GLY A 277 -6.61 7.64 10.65
C GLY A 277 -5.35 7.48 11.47
N MET A 278 -4.90 6.23 11.57
CA MET A 278 -3.65 5.84 12.22
C MET A 278 -2.82 5.01 11.24
N GLY A 279 -1.55 5.35 11.11
CA GLY A 279 -0.57 4.60 10.34
C GLY A 279 0.46 3.93 11.24
N HIS A 280 1.08 2.88 10.73
CA HIS A 280 2.19 2.18 11.34
C HIS A 280 3.15 1.72 10.24
N VAL A 281 4.43 2.06 10.35
CA VAL A 281 5.47 1.56 9.44
C VAL A 281 5.87 0.16 9.89
N ILE A 282 5.78 -0.81 8.99
CA ILE A 282 6.11 -2.20 9.30
C ILE A 282 7.60 -2.40 9.03
N GLU A 283 8.40 -2.53 10.09
CA GLU A 283 9.84 -2.79 9.98
C GLU A 283 10.14 -4.28 9.79
N ASN A 284 9.44 -5.14 10.52
CA ASN A 284 9.64 -6.58 10.49
C ASN A 284 8.42 -7.32 9.93
N ALA A 285 8.48 -7.65 8.64
CA ALA A 285 7.41 -8.33 7.93
C ALA A 285 7.13 -9.77 8.43
N ASP A 286 8.07 -10.40 9.15
CA ASP A 286 7.88 -11.76 9.69
C ASP A 286 7.11 -11.75 11.01
N ARG A 287 7.16 -10.64 11.76
CA ARG A 287 6.41 -10.47 13.02
C ARG A 287 5.05 -9.83 12.80
N PHE A 288 4.96 -8.85 11.90
CA PHE A 288 3.70 -8.17 11.63
C PHE A 288 2.77 -9.06 10.80
N LYS A 289 1.58 -9.36 11.33
CA LYS A 289 0.63 -10.24 10.66
C LYS A 289 -0.04 -9.52 9.48
N PRO A 290 -0.09 -10.12 8.27
CA PRO A 290 -0.75 -9.50 7.11
C PRO A 290 -2.26 -9.23 7.28
N TRP A 291 -2.91 -9.90 8.24
CA TRP A 291 -4.33 -9.74 8.56
C TRP A 291 -4.55 -8.96 9.87
N PHE A 292 -3.54 -8.24 10.38
CA PHE A 292 -3.62 -7.51 11.65
C PHE A 292 -4.90 -6.65 11.75
N GLY A 293 -5.18 -5.83 10.73
CA GLY A 293 -6.36 -4.97 10.76
C GLY A 293 -7.68 -5.74 10.88
N ARG A 294 -7.79 -6.87 10.15
CA ARG A 294 -8.94 -7.76 10.25
C ARG A 294 -9.03 -8.47 11.61
N GLU A 295 -7.89 -8.80 12.23
CA GLU A 295 -7.85 -9.39 13.58
C GLU A 295 -8.38 -8.40 14.63
N VAL A 296 -8.01 -7.12 14.56
CA VAL A 296 -8.54 -6.08 15.45
C VAL A 296 -10.05 -5.90 15.24
N VAL A 297 -10.51 -5.77 13.98
CA VAL A 297 -11.94 -5.65 13.67
C VAL A 297 -12.72 -6.89 14.11
N ALA A 298 -12.17 -8.08 13.93
CA ALA A 298 -12.79 -9.32 14.39
C ALA A 298 -12.89 -9.38 15.92
N GLY A 299 -11.90 -8.86 16.64
CA GLY A 299 -11.97 -8.69 18.09
C GLY A 299 -13.09 -7.75 18.51
N ILE A 300 -13.26 -6.62 17.81
CA ILE A 300 -14.37 -5.68 18.06
C ILE A 300 -15.73 -6.34 17.79
N LEU A 301 -15.85 -7.14 16.74
CA LEU A 301 -17.09 -7.79 16.31
C LEU A 301 -17.36 -9.16 16.95
N ASP A 302 -16.47 -9.66 17.80
CA ASP A 302 -16.52 -11.00 18.39
C ASP A 302 -16.58 -12.15 17.35
N LEU A 303 -15.82 -12.00 16.25
CA LEU A 303 -15.79 -12.96 15.14
C LEU A 303 -14.72 -14.06 15.33
N PRO A 304 -14.98 -15.30 14.86
CA PRO A 304 -14.02 -16.39 15.00
C PRO A 304 -12.77 -16.21 14.12
N PRO A 305 -11.60 -16.76 14.52
CA PRO A 305 -10.34 -16.65 13.78
C PRO A 305 -10.35 -17.16 12.33
N THR A 306 -11.30 -18.04 11.99
CA THR A 306 -11.48 -18.59 10.64
C THR A 306 -11.83 -17.53 9.62
N VAL A 307 -12.49 -16.45 10.05
CA VAL A 307 -12.99 -15.37 9.17
C VAL A 307 -11.87 -14.42 8.72
N TYR A 308 -10.80 -14.24 9.52
CA TYR A 308 -9.75 -13.27 9.18
C TYR A 308 -8.37 -13.87 8.93
N ARG A 309 -8.00 -15.01 9.53
CA ARG A 309 -6.65 -15.61 9.34
C ARG A 309 -6.51 -16.30 7.99
N LYS A 310 -7.52 -17.07 7.60
CA LYS A 310 -7.57 -17.84 6.34
C LYS A 310 -9.03 -17.92 5.86
N PRO A 311 -9.62 -16.79 5.45
CA PRO A 311 -11.00 -16.77 5.02
C PRO A 311 -11.19 -17.72 3.84
N ARG A 312 -12.32 -18.45 3.86
CA ARG A 312 -12.64 -19.41 2.81
C ARG A 312 -12.90 -18.66 1.51
N ARG A 313 -12.21 -19.04 0.43
CA ARG A 313 -12.49 -18.49 -0.91
C ARG A 313 -13.87 -18.92 -1.39
N LEU A 314 -14.66 -17.97 -1.87
CA LEU A 314 -15.97 -18.21 -2.46
C LEU A 314 -15.77 -18.74 -3.88
N LYS A 315 -16.36 -19.91 -4.17
CA LYS A 315 -16.34 -20.53 -5.50
C LYS A 315 -17.62 -20.17 -6.24
N GLU A 316 -17.68 -18.95 -6.73
CA GLU A 316 -18.85 -18.40 -7.43
C GLU A 316 -18.63 -18.37 -8.94
N THR A 317 -19.70 -18.67 -9.70
CA THR A 317 -19.78 -18.44 -11.14
C THR A 317 -19.89 -16.93 -11.44
N HIS A 318 -19.72 -16.53 -12.70
CA HIS A 318 -19.85 -15.13 -13.09
C HIS A 318 -21.23 -14.55 -12.73
N ASN A 319 -22.32 -15.28 -12.98
CA ASN A 319 -23.68 -14.83 -12.67
C ASN A 319 -23.90 -14.67 -11.16
N GLN A 320 -23.43 -15.64 -10.36
CA GLN A 320 -23.53 -15.56 -8.89
C GLN A 320 -22.82 -14.33 -8.31
N ARG A 321 -21.70 -13.92 -8.92
CA ARG A 321 -21.00 -12.69 -8.53
C ARG A 321 -21.84 -11.45 -8.85
N LEU A 322 -22.45 -11.39 -10.03
CA LEU A 322 -23.33 -10.29 -10.42
C LEU A 322 -24.57 -10.20 -9.52
N ASP A 323 -25.16 -11.35 -9.16
CA ASP A 323 -26.29 -11.43 -8.25
C ASP A 323 -25.90 -10.90 -6.87
N ARG A 324 -24.77 -11.37 -6.31
CA ARG A 324 -24.26 -10.89 -5.01
C ARG A 324 -23.98 -9.39 -5.00
N ALA A 325 -23.40 -8.85 -6.06
CA ALA A 325 -23.19 -7.40 -6.19
C ALA A 325 -24.52 -6.63 -6.25
N SER A 326 -25.51 -7.17 -6.96
CA SER A 326 -26.85 -6.57 -7.07
C SER A 326 -27.62 -6.64 -5.75
N ASP A 327 -27.51 -7.74 -5.03
CA ASP A 327 -28.14 -7.93 -3.72
C ASP A 327 -27.52 -7.01 -2.68
N TRP A 328 -26.20 -6.85 -2.69
CA TRP A 328 -25.51 -5.86 -1.84
C TRP A 328 -26.01 -4.44 -2.12
N LYS A 329 -26.14 -4.04 -3.40
CA LYS A 329 -26.68 -2.71 -3.76
C LYS A 329 -28.08 -2.49 -3.21
N LYS A 330 -28.95 -3.51 -3.29
CA LYS A 330 -30.32 -3.44 -2.78
C LYS A 330 -30.35 -3.38 -1.25
N GLN A 331 -29.60 -4.25 -0.58
CA GLN A 331 -29.54 -4.33 0.89
C GLN A 331 -29.08 -3.01 1.50
N PHE A 332 -28.05 -2.38 0.91
CA PHE A 332 -27.50 -1.13 1.40
C PHE A 332 -28.10 0.11 0.75
N ASN A 333 -29.06 -0.07 -0.17
CA ASN A 333 -29.69 1.00 -0.93
C ASN A 333 -28.65 1.95 -1.57
N TRP A 334 -27.54 1.36 -2.06
CA TRP A 334 -26.33 2.02 -2.57
C TRP A 334 -26.63 3.04 -3.65
N GLU A 335 -27.67 2.78 -4.44
CA GLU A 335 -28.12 3.62 -5.54
C GLU A 335 -28.37 5.09 -5.21
N LYS A 336 -28.66 5.43 -3.94
CA LYS A 336 -28.86 6.82 -3.49
C LYS A 336 -27.54 7.56 -3.25
N CYS A 337 -26.49 6.84 -2.91
CA CYS A 337 -25.18 7.40 -2.58
C CYS A 337 -24.15 7.15 -3.69
N ASP A 338 -24.48 6.38 -4.72
CA ASP A 338 -23.60 6.03 -5.83
C ASP A 338 -23.35 7.22 -6.75
N TRP A 339 -22.26 7.94 -6.52
CA TRP A 339 -21.87 9.12 -7.30
C TRP A 339 -21.46 8.77 -8.74
N THR A 340 -21.05 7.53 -9.02
CA THR A 340 -20.56 7.13 -10.36
C THR A 340 -21.65 7.17 -11.42
N LYS A 341 -22.93 7.15 -11.04
CA LYS A 341 -24.05 7.35 -11.97
C LYS A 341 -23.94 8.68 -12.72
N MET A 342 -23.40 9.71 -12.07
CA MET A 342 -23.15 11.02 -12.68
C MET A 342 -22.05 11.00 -13.76
N LEU A 343 -21.29 9.90 -13.89
CA LEU A 343 -20.31 9.74 -14.97
C LEU A 343 -20.92 9.13 -16.24
N LEU A 344 -22.10 8.53 -16.13
CA LEU A 344 -22.82 7.87 -17.24
C LEU A 344 -23.86 8.78 -17.89
N GLU A 345 -24.22 9.88 -17.21
CA GLU A 345 -25.02 10.99 -17.72
C GLU A 345 -24.13 12.02 -18.42
#